data_AF-A0AB39Q3L1-F1
#
_entry.id   AF-A0AB39Q3L1-F1
#
_cell.length_a   1.000
_cell.length_b   1.000
_cell.length_c   1.000
_cell.angle_alpha   90.00
_cell.angle_beta   90.00
_cell.angle_gamma   90.00
#
_symmetry.space_group_name_H-M   'P 1'
#
loop_
_entity.id
_entity.type
_entity.pdbx_description
1 polymer ?
#
loop_
_entity_poly.entity_id
_entity_poly.type
_entity_poly.pdbx_seq_one_letter_code
_entity_poly.pdbx_strand_id
1 'polypeptide(L)'
;MGDTLPTVDDLVAADPDVSFDGSQLTALSQDPSVQILPWPVCFLYAGRPAFSIELNAPGPELALLTARQMADRFNQQAANFGYQPLMTAQGGFCPPSSD
;
A
#
# COMPACT_ATOMS: atom_id res chain seq x y z
N MET A 1 20.00 -8.49 29.03
CA MET A 1 18.67 -8.63 28.43
C MET A 1 18.51 -7.46 27.49
N GLY A 2 18.79 -7.67 26.21
CA GLY A 2 18.68 -6.65 25.17
C GLY A 2 17.71 -7.19 24.13
N ASP A 3 16.52 -6.62 24.10
CA ASP A 3 15.50 -6.92 23.10
C ASP A 3 15.94 -6.39 21.75
N THR A 4 16.50 -7.28 20.91
CA THR A 4 16.62 -7.03 19.48
C THR A 4 15.22 -7.04 18.88
N LEU A 5 14.71 -5.86 18.58
CA LEU A 5 13.55 -5.67 17.72
C LEU A 5 13.83 -6.39 16.38
N PRO A 6 12.90 -7.21 15.86
CA PRO A 6 13.09 -7.84 14.57
C PRO A 6 13.21 -6.75 13.51
N THR A 7 14.32 -6.76 12.77
CA THR A 7 14.50 -5.97 11.57
C THR A 7 13.47 -6.40 10.54
N VAL A 8 13.02 -5.44 9.71
CA VAL A 8 12.03 -5.64 8.63
C VAL A 8 12.30 -6.85 7.72
N ASP A 9 13.54 -7.33 7.65
CA ASP A 9 13.93 -8.58 6.98
C ASP A 9 13.24 -9.84 7.53
N ASP A 10 12.97 -9.93 8.84
CA ASP A 10 12.38 -11.13 9.47
C ASP A 10 10.87 -11.30 9.13
N LEU A 11 10.20 -10.20 8.78
CA LEU A 11 8.77 -10.19 8.45
C LEU A 11 8.48 -10.64 7.01
N VAL A 12 9.48 -10.63 6.13
CA VAL A 12 9.37 -11.08 4.73
C VAL A 12 9.38 -12.62 4.64
N ALA A 13 9.87 -13.32 5.66
CA ALA A 13 9.98 -14.78 5.66
C ALA A 13 8.65 -15.52 5.95
N ALA A 14 7.55 -14.82 6.21
CA ALA A 14 6.30 -15.43 6.68
C ALA A 14 5.26 -15.75 5.59
N ASP A 15 5.49 -15.41 4.32
CA ASP A 15 4.57 -15.76 3.23
C ASP A 15 5.34 -16.20 1.96
N PRO A 16 5.62 -17.51 1.81
CA PRO A 16 6.35 -18.03 0.66
C PRO A 16 5.52 -18.06 -0.65
N ASP A 17 4.26 -17.63 -0.64
CA ASP A 17 3.41 -17.61 -1.85
C ASP A 17 3.43 -16.24 -2.57
N VAL A 18 4.05 -15.23 -1.95
CA VAL A 18 4.20 -13.90 -2.54
C VAL A 18 5.59 -13.81 -3.16
N SER A 19 5.73 -14.36 -4.37
CA SER A 19 6.85 -14.00 -5.24
C SER A 19 6.63 -12.57 -5.73
N PHE A 20 7.03 -11.60 -4.92
CA PHE A 20 7.22 -10.22 -5.38
C PHE A 20 8.55 -10.19 -6.11
N ASP A 21 8.53 -10.32 -7.44
CA ASP A 21 9.73 -10.14 -8.26
C ASP A 21 10.16 -8.67 -8.23
N GLY A 22 10.92 -8.29 -7.20
CA GLY A 22 11.49 -6.96 -7.03
C GLY A 22 12.37 -6.53 -8.20
N SER A 23 12.79 -7.47 -9.05
CA SER A 23 13.50 -7.21 -10.30
C SER A 23 12.65 -6.39 -11.29
N GLN A 24 11.32 -6.56 -11.30
CA GLN A 24 10.43 -5.81 -12.20
C GLN A 24 10.23 -4.36 -11.77
N LEU A 25 10.18 -4.10 -10.46
CA LEU A 25 10.17 -2.73 -9.93
C LEU A 25 11.50 -2.01 -10.19
N THR A 26 12.60 -2.75 -10.09
CA THR A 26 13.94 -2.20 -10.35
C THR A 26 14.14 -1.91 -11.83
N ALA A 27 13.61 -2.76 -12.73
CA ALA A 27 13.66 -2.54 -14.17
C ALA A 27 12.88 -1.28 -14.60
N LEU A 28 11.71 -1.00 -14.00
CA LEU A 28 10.96 0.24 -14.26
C LEU A 28 11.67 1.49 -13.72
N SER A 29 12.41 1.37 -12.63
CA SER A 29 13.16 2.47 -12.02
C SER A 29 14.48 2.80 -12.74
N GLN A 30 14.96 1.93 -13.64
CA GLN A 30 16.22 2.08 -14.37
C GLN A 30 16.04 2.69 -15.77
N ASP A 31 14.81 2.83 -16.26
CA ASP A 31 14.52 3.50 -17.52
C ASP A 31 14.38 5.02 -17.28
N PRO A 32 15.30 5.86 -17.79
CA PRO A 32 15.24 7.32 -17.61
C PRO A 32 14.04 7.96 -18.32
N SER A 33 13.29 7.21 -19.12
CA SER A 33 12.05 7.64 -19.78
C SER A 33 10.83 7.52 -18.88
N VAL A 34 10.91 6.74 -17.79
CA VAL A 34 9.80 6.50 -16.85
C VAL A 34 9.87 7.53 -15.73
N GLN A 35 9.02 8.55 -15.83
CA GLN A 35 8.91 9.58 -14.78
C GLN A 35 8.12 9.02 -13.60
N ILE A 36 8.79 8.87 -12.47
CA ILE A 36 8.14 8.55 -11.19
C ILE A 36 7.66 9.86 -10.57
N LEU A 37 6.34 10.00 -10.44
CA LEU A 37 5.70 11.19 -9.87
C LEU A 37 4.87 10.80 -8.64
N PRO A 38 4.71 11.72 -7.67
CA PRO A 38 3.83 11.50 -6.54
C PRO A 38 2.36 11.58 -6.99
N TRP A 39 1.60 10.52 -6.71
CA TRP A 39 0.18 10.44 -7.00
C TRP A 39 -0.61 10.27 -5.70
N PRO A 40 -1.55 11.18 -5.38
CA PRO A 40 -2.34 11.06 -4.18
C PRO A 40 -3.34 9.91 -4.29
N VAL A 41 -3.48 9.17 -3.20
CA VAL A 41 -4.49 8.13 -3.02
C VAL A 41 -5.19 8.33 -1.68
N CYS A 42 -6.49 8.10 -1.66
CA CYS A 42 -7.32 8.19 -0.47
C CYS A 42 -7.72 6.80 -0.04
N PHE A 43 -7.42 6.48 1.21
CA PHE A 43 -7.93 5.30 1.87
C PHE A 43 -9.25 5.60 2.55
N LEU A 44 -10.21 4.69 2.39
CA LEU A 44 -11.50 4.76 3.06
C LEU A 44 -11.67 3.58 4.01
N TYR A 45 -12.20 3.86 5.18
CA TYR A 45 -12.62 2.85 6.14
C TYR A 45 -14.14 2.82 6.22
N ALA A 46 -14.74 1.68 5.92
CA ALA A 46 -16.20 1.51 5.85
C ALA A 46 -16.87 2.56 4.93
N GLY A 47 -16.21 2.90 3.82
CA GLY A 47 -16.67 3.90 2.85
C GLY A 47 -16.50 5.36 3.28
N ARG A 48 -15.91 5.63 4.45
CA ARG A 48 -15.63 7.00 4.93
C ARG A 48 -14.16 7.36 4.72
N PRO A 49 -13.85 8.63 4.38
CA PRO A 49 -12.46 9.06 4.23
C PRO A 49 -11.67 8.83 5.52
N ALA A 50 -10.56 8.11 5.44
CA ALA A 50 -9.70 7.82 6.58
C ALA A 50 -8.43 8.68 6.53
N PHE A 51 -7.61 8.48 5.50
CA PHE A 51 -6.39 9.26 5.30
C PHE A 51 -5.94 9.21 3.83
N SER A 52 -5.07 10.16 3.45
CA SER A 52 -4.44 10.17 2.13
C SER A 52 -2.94 10.03 2.26
N ILE A 53 -2.33 9.41 1.25
CA ILE A 53 -0.88 9.37 1.06
C ILE A 53 -0.55 9.70 -0.38
N GLU A 54 0.70 10.04 -0.65
CA GLU A 54 1.21 10.17 -2.01
C GLU A 54 2.09 8.95 -2.33
N LEU A 55 1.78 8.28 -3.43
CA LEU A 55 2.53 7.13 -3.92
C LEU A 55 3.32 7.53 -5.17
N ASN A 56 4.63 7.33 -5.09
CA ASN A 56 5.53 7.51 -6.22
C ASN A 56 5.31 6.36 -7.22
N ALA A 57 4.79 6.68 -8.40
CA ALA A 57 4.53 5.70 -9.44
C ALA A 57 4.70 6.28 -10.86
N PRO A 58 4.88 5.43 -11.88
CA PRO A 58 4.91 5.86 -13.29
C PRO A 58 3.62 6.51 -13.79
N GLY A 59 2.52 6.32 -13.07
CA GLY A 59 1.21 6.86 -13.42
C GLY A 59 0.17 6.66 -12.31
N PRO A 60 -0.96 7.39 -12.38
CA PRO A 60 -1.98 7.37 -11.34
C PRO A 60 -2.68 6.01 -11.20
N GLU A 61 -2.82 5.24 -12.30
CA GLU A 61 -3.43 3.92 -12.28
C GLU A 61 -2.59 2.92 -11.47
N LEU A 62 -1.26 2.98 -11.63
CA LEU A 62 -0.34 2.10 -10.90
C LEU A 62 -0.29 2.50 -9.42
N ALA A 63 -0.28 3.80 -9.10
CA ALA A 63 -0.42 4.25 -7.72
C ALA A 63 -1.70 3.73 -7.06
N LEU A 64 -2.84 3.83 -7.76
CA LEU A 64 -4.11 3.31 -7.24
C LEU A 64 -4.12 1.79 -7.10
N LEU A 65 -3.54 1.05 -8.05
CA LEU A 65 -3.41 -0.40 -7.95
C LEU A 65 -2.61 -0.79 -6.71
N THR A 66 -1.47 -0.14 -6.48
CA THR A 66 -0.65 -0.34 -5.28
C THR A 66 -1.43 0.01 -4.01
N ALA A 67 -2.16 1.12 -4.00
CA ALA A 67 -2.99 1.51 -2.85
C ALA A 67 -4.09 0.47 -2.53
N ARG A 68 -4.70 -0.13 -3.56
CA ARG A 68 -5.69 -1.20 -3.38
C ARG A 68 -5.05 -2.46 -2.79
N GLN A 69 -3.88 -2.85 -3.28
CA GLN A 69 -3.13 -3.97 -2.69
C GLN A 69 -2.76 -3.70 -1.23
N MET A 70 -2.39 -2.47 -0.88
CA MET A 70 -2.18 -2.07 0.52
C MET A 70 -3.47 -2.21 1.35
N ALA A 71 -4.62 -1.76 0.82
CA ALA A 71 -5.91 -1.91 1.48
C ALA A 71 -6.26 -3.39 1.72
N ASP A 72 -5.99 -4.27 0.75
CA ASP A 72 -6.16 -5.71 0.90
C ASP A 72 -5.26 -6.29 2.00
N ARG A 73 -4.02 -5.81 2.13
CA ARG A 73 -3.13 -6.21 3.22
C ARG A 73 -3.62 -5.73 4.59
N PHE A 74 -4.14 -4.51 4.70
CA PHE A 74 -4.76 -4.04 5.93
C PHE A 74 -5.97 -4.90 6.31
N ASN A 75 -6.78 -5.26 5.32
CA ASN A 75 -7.94 -6.13 5.52
C ASN A 75 -7.54 -7.55 5.95
N GLN A 76 -6.52 -8.14 5.35
CA GLN A 76 -5.97 -9.44 5.76
C GLN A 76 -5.47 -9.39 7.20
N GLN A 77 -4.72 -8.35 7.56
CA GLN A 77 -4.22 -8.17 8.92
C GLN A 77 -5.39 -7.99 9.90
N ALA A 78 -6.41 -7.20 9.57
CA ALA A 78 -7.59 -7.01 10.39
C ALA A 78 -8.36 -8.33 10.61
N ALA A 79 -8.49 -9.15 9.56
CA ALA A 79 -9.12 -10.46 9.63
C ALA A 79 -8.38 -11.43 10.58
N ASN A 80 -7.04 -11.36 10.65
CA ASN A 80 -6.26 -12.16 11.60
C ASN A 80 -6.59 -11.84 13.07
N PHE A 81 -7.14 -10.65 13.34
CA PHE A 81 -7.63 -10.26 14.66
C PHE A 81 -9.16 -10.37 14.80
N GLY A 82 -9.85 -10.98 13.81
CA GLY A 82 -11.31 -11.17 13.82
C GLY A 82 -12.12 -9.93 13.43
N TYR A 83 -11.50 -8.89 12.86
CA TYR A 83 -12.19 -7.70 12.37
C TYR A 83 -12.64 -7.84 10.91
N GLN A 84 -13.65 -7.04 10.51
CA GLN A 84 -14.15 -7.02 9.15
C GLN A 84 -13.21 -6.27 8.18
N PRO A 85 -13.08 -6.71 6.92
CA PRO A 85 -12.25 -6.07 5.91
C PRO A 85 -12.96 -4.83 5.32
N LEU A 86 -12.89 -3.70 6.01
CA LEU A 86 -13.60 -2.47 5.65
C LEU A 86 -12.72 -1.44 4.94
N MET A 87 -11.44 -1.75 4.72
CA MET A 87 -10.49 -0.84 4.10
C MET A 87 -10.58 -0.90 2.58
N THR A 88 -10.59 0.27 1.94
CA THR A 88 -10.57 0.41 0.47
C THR A 88 -9.72 1.61 0.07
N ALA A 89 -9.40 1.73 -1.22
CA ALA A 89 -8.60 2.84 -1.75
C ALA A 89 -9.17 3.39 -3.07
N GLN A 90 -9.08 4.71 -3.22
CA GLN A 90 -9.44 5.45 -4.43
C GLN A 90 -8.36 6.46 -4.80
N GLY A 91 -8.33 6.89 -6.06
CA GLY A 91 -7.39 7.92 -6.52
C GLY A 91 -7.78 9.30 -5.99
N GLY A 92 -6.78 10.15 -5.76
CA GLY A 92 -6.96 11.53 -5.28
C GLY A 92 -6.88 11.65 -3.76
N PHE A 93 -6.99 12.89 -3.28
CA PHE A 93 -7.07 13.17 -1.85
C PHE A 93 -8.44 12.84 -1.30
N CYS A 94 -8.47 12.46 -0.03
CA CYS A 94 -9.69 12.28 0.71
C CYS A 94 -10.45 13.61 0.79
N PRO A 95 -11.76 13.62 0.51
CA PRO A 95 -12.56 14.81 0.74
C PRO A 95 -12.52 15.15 2.24
N PRO A 96 -12.66 16.44 2.60
CA PRO A 96 -12.80 16.82 4.00
C PRO A 96 -13.98 16.05 4.60
N SER A 97 -13.79 15.50 5.79
CA SER A 97 -14.86 14.82 6.53
C SER A 97 -16.06 15.75 6.62
N SER A 98 -17.16 15.37 5.98
CA SER A 98 -18.44 16.04 6.14
C SER A 98 -19.02 15.57 7.48
N ASP A 99 -18.79 16.35 8.53
CA ASP A 99 -19.52 16.28 9.80
C ASP A 99 -20.98 16.71 9.59
#